data_AF-A0A2I0NLY3-F1
#
_entry.id   AF-A0A2I0NLY3-F1
#
_cell.length_a   1.000
_cell.length_b   1.000
_cell.length_c   1.000
_cell.angle_alpha   90.00
_cell.angle_beta   90.00
_cell.angle_gamma   90.00
#
_symmetry.space_group_name_H-M   'P 1'
#
loop_
_entity.id
_entity.type
_entity.pdbx_description
1 polymer ?
#
loop_
_entity_poly.entity_id
_entity_poly.type
_entity_poly.pdbx_seq_one_letter_code
_entity_poly.pdbx_strand_id
1 'polypeptide(L)'
;MKRRPVPQITAILTLLIAASLLAVPALADGGEPSTIPHFFYGQVHNADGSDAPAGSIIVASVAGNPAGTITVTPAGRYGTDYGDGAKLLVWTPAVQPNDTIAFHIDGVRATETANYESGGLTNLTLTASAALPKERPKESTTRPVNTTSGQPVTIDGGNASVDLTTTGDFQGETLVFTLFTAPPDDQAIPSGTGALGRFAEITSTITNDNIQKVRVTLHYTDADVAGIDETSIRVYWWSTSNSTWVQLPGGVDTAANFAWGETDHFSTFGLLGVTPTPTPTGGGGGGGGGGGGGFVTPTTSITPTPTATGEETPTPVETSVTATPALTGAPGTTAGAEATRGEPSAAAAGDLPLVPIAIVAGIIVIIAAGFLLLRRR
;
A
#
# COMPACT_ATOMS: atom_id res chain seq x y z
N MET A 1 -28.84 40.19 -94.06
CA MET A 1 -29.85 39.30 -94.67
C MET A 1 -30.28 38.27 -93.63
N LYS A 2 -31.51 38.34 -93.12
CA LYS A 2 -32.61 37.35 -93.35
C LYS A 2 -32.15 35.91 -93.01
N ARG A 3 -32.70 35.17 -92.02
CA ARG A 3 -34.13 34.99 -91.68
C ARG A 3 -34.37 34.62 -90.18
N ARG A 4 -35.49 35.16 -89.70
CA ARG A 4 -36.32 34.96 -88.47
C ARG A 4 -36.92 33.51 -88.34
N PRO A 5 -37.79 33.13 -87.37
CA PRO A 5 -37.98 33.48 -85.92
C PRO A 5 -38.50 32.32 -84.97
N VAL A 6 -38.83 32.68 -83.70
CA VAL A 6 -39.86 32.16 -82.72
C VAL A 6 -39.61 30.86 -81.87
N PRO A 7 -40.38 30.56 -80.76
CA PRO A 7 -39.98 30.88 -79.36
C PRO A 7 -40.28 29.77 -78.29
N GLN A 8 -40.02 30.12 -77.01
CA GLN A 8 -40.74 29.77 -75.76
C GLN A 8 -40.86 28.31 -75.25
N ILE A 9 -40.99 28.26 -73.90
CA ILE A 9 -41.54 27.23 -72.98
C ILE A 9 -40.46 26.40 -72.24
N THR A 10 -39.99 26.81 -71.05
CA THR A 10 -40.52 26.59 -69.67
C THR A 10 -39.83 25.41 -68.96
N ALA A 11 -39.43 25.62 -67.70
CA ALA A 11 -39.44 24.68 -66.55
C ALA A 11 -38.10 24.53 -65.79
N ILE A 12 -38.01 25.28 -64.70
CA ILE A 12 -37.59 24.90 -63.33
C ILE A 12 -36.94 23.51 -63.20
N LEU A 13 -35.66 23.47 -62.78
CA LEU A 13 -35.17 22.43 -61.86
C LEU A 13 -33.93 22.90 -61.07
N THR A 14 -34.18 23.20 -59.79
CA THR A 14 -33.29 23.13 -58.63
C THR A 14 -31.84 22.70 -58.84
N LEU A 15 -30.88 23.60 -58.54
CA LEU A 15 -29.52 23.22 -58.13
C LEU A 15 -29.05 24.12 -56.96
N LEU A 16 -29.57 23.81 -55.77
CA LEU A 16 -28.93 24.11 -54.50
C LEU A 16 -27.97 22.95 -54.21
N ILE A 17 -26.69 23.09 -54.58
CA ILE A 17 -25.63 22.28 -53.98
C ILE A 17 -24.66 23.25 -53.34
N ALA A 18 -24.77 23.27 -52.02
CA ALA A 18 -24.00 24.06 -51.10
C ALA A 18 -22.50 23.79 -51.26
N ALA A 19 -21.75 24.87 -51.42
CA ALA A 19 -20.38 24.94 -50.91
C ALA A 19 -20.46 24.93 -49.37
N SER A 20 -20.67 23.75 -48.80
CA SER A 20 -20.41 23.49 -47.40
C SER A 20 -19.18 22.60 -47.35
N LEU A 21 -18.03 23.26 -47.24
CA LEU A 21 -16.76 22.63 -46.93
C LEU A 21 -16.92 21.98 -45.56
N LEU A 22 -17.26 20.70 -45.54
CA LEU A 22 -17.17 19.86 -44.35
C LEU A 22 -15.69 19.81 -43.98
N ALA A 23 -15.30 20.63 -43.00
CA ALA A 23 -14.22 20.26 -42.11
C ALA A 23 -14.67 18.98 -41.40
N VAL A 24 -14.34 17.84 -41.99
CA VAL A 24 -14.38 16.56 -41.28
C VAL A 24 -13.30 16.69 -40.22
N PRO A 25 -13.61 16.72 -38.91
CA PRO A 25 -12.58 16.34 -37.96
C PRO A 25 -12.23 14.91 -38.34
N ALA A 26 -11.01 14.69 -38.85
CA ALA A 26 -10.45 13.37 -38.84
C ALA A 26 -10.45 12.96 -37.37
N LEU A 27 -11.46 12.20 -36.97
CA LEU A 27 -11.35 11.31 -35.84
C LEU A 27 -10.24 10.35 -36.28
N ALA A 28 -8.99 10.71 -35.96
CA ALA A 28 -7.99 9.70 -35.74
C ALA A 28 -8.61 8.82 -34.66
N ASP A 29 -9.10 7.66 -35.08
CA ASP A 29 -9.30 6.54 -34.17
C ASP A 29 -7.88 6.18 -33.72
N GLY A 30 -7.36 6.96 -32.77
CA GLY A 30 -6.09 6.77 -32.14
C GLY A 30 -6.24 5.55 -31.26
N GLY A 31 -6.30 4.37 -31.88
CA GLY A 31 -6.10 3.12 -31.17
C GLY A 31 -4.78 3.27 -30.44
N GLU A 32 -4.85 3.29 -29.11
CA GLU A 32 -3.67 3.27 -28.25
C GLU A 32 -2.67 2.27 -28.83
N PRO A 33 -1.39 2.64 -29.01
CA PRO A 33 -0.42 1.72 -29.55
C PRO A 33 -0.44 0.43 -28.72
N SER A 34 -0.82 -0.69 -29.35
CA SER A 34 -0.85 -1.98 -28.68
C SER A 34 0.59 -2.41 -28.42
N THR A 35 1.14 -2.07 -27.26
CA THR A 35 2.45 -2.53 -26.84
C THR A 35 2.37 -4.00 -26.42
N ILE A 36 3.48 -4.71 -26.57
CA ILE A 36 3.63 -6.10 -26.12
C ILE A 36 4.77 -6.19 -25.09
N PRO A 37 4.77 -7.19 -24.22
CA PRO A 37 5.69 -7.21 -23.09
C PRO A 37 7.18 -7.12 -23.44
N HIS A 38 7.94 -6.49 -22.54
CA HIS A 38 9.40 -6.47 -22.53
C HIS A 38 9.90 -7.53 -21.55
N PHE A 39 10.78 -8.41 -21.99
CA PHE A 39 11.35 -9.47 -21.17
C PHE A 39 12.73 -9.11 -20.61
N PHE A 40 12.96 -9.46 -19.34
CA PHE A 40 14.22 -9.26 -18.64
C PHE A 40 14.73 -10.57 -18.03
N TYR A 41 16.04 -10.69 -17.98
CA TYR A 41 16.77 -11.73 -17.25
C TYR A 41 18.14 -11.20 -16.85
N GLY A 42 18.81 -11.85 -15.91
CA GLY A 42 20.17 -11.46 -15.57
C GLY A 42 20.61 -11.92 -14.18
N GLN A 43 21.69 -11.29 -13.71
CA GLN A 43 22.21 -11.47 -12.35
C GLN A 43 21.52 -10.52 -11.38
N VAL A 44 21.48 -10.89 -10.11
CA VAL A 44 20.90 -10.05 -9.05
C VAL A 44 21.73 -10.13 -7.79
N HIS A 45 22.15 -8.97 -7.27
CA HIS A 45 23.07 -8.84 -6.16
C HIS A 45 22.47 -7.99 -5.03
N ASN A 46 22.91 -8.29 -3.82
CA ASN A 46 22.72 -7.45 -2.65
C ASN A 46 23.65 -6.22 -2.71
N ALA A 47 23.44 -5.23 -1.84
CA ALA A 47 24.23 -3.99 -1.82
C ALA A 47 25.71 -4.19 -1.51
N ASP A 48 26.08 -5.28 -0.85
CA ASP A 48 27.46 -5.66 -0.57
C ASP A 48 28.14 -6.44 -1.72
N GLY A 49 27.43 -6.65 -2.84
CA GLY A 49 27.89 -7.40 -4.00
C GLY A 49 27.74 -8.92 -3.88
N SER A 50 27.22 -9.44 -2.76
CA SER A 50 26.85 -10.85 -2.66
C SER A 50 25.64 -11.18 -3.53
N ASP A 51 25.46 -12.44 -3.89
CA ASP A 51 24.30 -12.89 -4.64
C ASP A 51 23.01 -12.71 -3.84
N ALA A 52 21.96 -12.17 -4.47
CA ALA A 52 20.66 -12.13 -3.83
C ALA A 52 20.15 -13.56 -3.56
N PRO A 53 19.62 -13.85 -2.36
CA PRO A 53 19.19 -15.20 -2.00
C PRO A 53 18.12 -15.78 -2.92
N ALA A 54 18.13 -17.10 -3.08
CA ALA A 54 17.03 -17.80 -3.73
C ALA A 54 15.72 -17.54 -2.97
N GLY A 55 14.63 -17.35 -3.71
CA GLY A 55 13.33 -16.98 -3.14
C GLY A 55 13.11 -15.47 -2.99
N SER A 56 14.11 -14.63 -3.28
CA SER A 56 13.89 -13.17 -3.37
C SER A 56 12.87 -12.86 -4.47
N ILE A 57 12.02 -11.87 -4.25
CA ILE A 57 10.99 -11.40 -5.18
C ILE A 57 11.48 -10.13 -5.85
N ILE A 58 11.51 -10.14 -7.18
CA ILE A 58 11.77 -8.94 -7.98
C ILE A 58 10.42 -8.41 -8.47
N VAL A 59 10.18 -7.12 -8.25
CA VAL A 59 9.04 -6.38 -8.78
C VAL A 59 9.55 -5.32 -9.74
N ALA A 60 9.13 -5.39 -11.00
CA ALA A 60 9.30 -4.29 -11.95
C ALA A 60 8.09 -3.36 -11.84
N SER A 61 8.32 -2.06 -11.84
CA SER A 61 7.28 -1.04 -11.79
C SER A 61 7.51 0.08 -12.80
N VAL A 62 6.40 0.65 -13.29
CA VAL A 62 6.38 1.80 -14.20
C VAL A 62 5.46 2.85 -13.59
N ALA A 63 6.00 4.05 -13.32
CA ALA A 63 5.29 5.13 -12.61
C ALA A 63 4.60 4.64 -11.32
N GLY A 64 5.29 3.81 -10.54
CA GLY A 64 4.78 3.21 -9.29
C GLY A 64 3.79 2.05 -9.48
N ASN A 65 3.28 1.80 -10.69
CA ASN A 65 2.42 0.67 -10.97
C ASN A 65 3.24 -0.61 -11.16
N PRO A 66 2.87 -1.74 -10.53
CA PRO A 66 3.57 -3.00 -10.75
C PRO A 66 3.29 -3.50 -12.16
N ALA A 67 4.36 -3.76 -12.90
CA ALA A 67 4.34 -4.14 -14.31
C ALA A 67 4.85 -5.57 -14.54
N GLY A 68 5.46 -6.19 -13.53
CA GLY A 68 5.96 -7.56 -13.63
C GLY A 68 6.53 -8.05 -12.30
N THR A 69 6.56 -9.38 -12.13
CA THR A 69 7.26 -9.99 -10.99
C THR A 69 7.93 -11.30 -11.40
N ILE A 70 9.03 -11.63 -10.72
CA ILE A 70 9.72 -12.92 -10.83
C ILE A 70 10.40 -13.27 -9.51
N THR A 71 10.54 -14.56 -9.22
CA THR A 71 11.32 -15.05 -8.10
C THR A 71 12.75 -15.41 -8.53
N VAL A 72 13.73 -15.04 -7.72
CA VAL A 72 15.15 -15.38 -7.90
C VAL A 72 15.35 -16.87 -7.69
N THR A 73 15.79 -17.58 -8.72
CA THR A 73 16.09 -19.02 -8.68
C THR A 73 17.04 -19.39 -9.83
N PRO A 74 18.26 -19.87 -9.57
CA PRO A 74 18.93 -20.00 -8.27
C PRO A 74 19.32 -18.65 -7.66
N ALA A 75 19.94 -18.66 -6.47
CA ALA A 75 20.54 -17.46 -5.88
C ALA A 75 21.43 -16.73 -6.91
N GLY A 76 21.38 -15.40 -6.91
CA GLY A 76 22.16 -14.56 -7.82
C GLY A 76 21.61 -14.44 -9.23
N ARG A 77 20.49 -15.10 -9.60
CA ARG A 77 19.95 -15.09 -10.96
C ARG A 77 18.43 -14.97 -11.00
N TYR A 78 17.94 -14.11 -11.89
CA TYR A 78 16.52 -14.01 -12.22
C TYR A 78 16.32 -14.25 -13.72
N GLY A 79 15.39 -15.15 -14.03
CA GLY A 79 15.11 -15.57 -15.39
C GLY A 79 16.30 -16.19 -16.14
N THR A 80 16.11 -16.45 -17.42
CA THR A 80 17.13 -17.03 -18.31
C THR A 80 16.86 -16.66 -19.77
N ASP A 81 17.87 -16.61 -20.62
CA ASP A 81 17.73 -16.50 -22.09
C ASP A 81 17.45 -17.83 -22.78
N TYR A 82 17.82 -18.95 -22.16
CA TYR A 82 17.60 -20.27 -22.73
C TYR A 82 16.12 -20.60 -22.94
N GLY A 83 15.75 -20.89 -24.19
CA GLY A 83 14.50 -21.53 -24.59
C GLY A 83 13.23 -20.89 -23.99
N ASP A 84 12.35 -21.76 -23.51
CA ASP A 84 11.10 -21.47 -22.80
C ASP A 84 11.30 -21.18 -21.30
N GLY A 85 12.55 -21.02 -20.85
CA GLY A 85 12.83 -20.70 -19.47
C GLY A 85 12.26 -19.34 -19.06
N ALA A 86 11.86 -19.25 -17.78
CA ALA A 86 11.21 -18.08 -17.21
C ALA A 86 12.01 -16.79 -17.44
N LYS A 87 11.30 -15.69 -17.69
CA LYS A 87 11.85 -14.34 -17.82
C LYS A 87 10.93 -13.39 -17.07
N LEU A 88 11.47 -12.29 -16.55
CA LEU A 88 10.65 -11.24 -15.99
C LEU A 88 9.94 -10.52 -17.14
N LEU A 89 8.62 -10.73 -17.22
CA LEU A 89 7.77 -10.06 -18.18
C LEU A 89 7.33 -8.73 -17.58
N VAL A 90 7.60 -7.62 -18.26
CA VAL A 90 7.21 -6.27 -17.85
C VAL A 90 6.20 -5.72 -18.85
N TRP A 91 4.99 -5.43 -18.38
CA TRP A 91 3.92 -4.86 -19.20
C TRP A 91 2.77 -4.30 -18.35
N THR A 92 2.18 -3.19 -18.79
CA THR A 92 0.84 -2.74 -18.35
C THR A 92 0.08 -2.22 -19.56
N PRO A 93 -1.25 -2.13 -19.54
CA PRO A 93 -2.00 -1.53 -20.66
C PRO A 93 -1.62 -0.07 -20.95
N ALA A 94 -1.10 0.66 -19.95
CA ALA A 94 -0.75 2.07 -20.06
C ALA A 94 0.72 2.30 -20.43
N VAL A 95 1.58 1.26 -20.41
CA VAL A 95 3.01 1.41 -20.64
C VAL A 95 3.30 1.84 -22.08
N GLN A 96 4.16 2.84 -22.24
CA GLN A 96 4.59 3.38 -23.51
C GLN A 96 6.08 3.15 -23.75
N PRO A 97 6.53 3.05 -25.01
CA PRO A 97 7.96 3.01 -25.33
C PRO A 97 8.72 4.17 -24.69
N ASN A 98 9.85 3.86 -24.07
CA ASN A 98 10.71 4.76 -23.28
C ASN A 98 10.22 5.13 -21.87
N ASP A 99 9.08 4.59 -21.41
CA ASP A 99 8.75 4.67 -19.98
C ASP A 99 9.85 4.03 -19.13
N THR A 100 10.23 4.68 -18.04
CA THR A 100 11.24 4.16 -17.14
C THR A 100 10.66 3.04 -16.27
N ILE A 101 11.33 1.90 -16.31
CA ILE A 101 11.10 0.74 -15.46
C ILE A 101 12.05 0.83 -14.26
N ALA A 102 11.48 0.85 -13.07
CA ALA A 102 12.19 0.68 -11.82
C ALA A 102 12.07 -0.77 -11.34
N PHE A 103 13.08 -1.27 -10.63
CA PHE A 103 13.07 -2.61 -10.05
C PHE A 103 13.20 -2.53 -8.54
N HIS A 104 12.53 -3.44 -7.84
CA HIS A 104 12.63 -3.63 -6.39
C HIS A 104 12.91 -5.10 -6.10
N ILE A 105 13.90 -5.39 -5.28
CA ILE A 105 14.33 -6.72 -4.85
C ILE A 105 13.97 -6.83 -3.37
N ASP A 106 13.02 -7.70 -3.02
CA ASP A 106 12.48 -7.83 -1.67
C ASP A 106 12.09 -6.47 -1.05
N GLY A 107 11.48 -5.59 -1.85
CA GLY A 107 11.10 -4.24 -1.46
C GLY A 107 12.20 -3.17 -1.58
N VAL A 108 13.47 -3.57 -1.63
CA VAL A 108 14.59 -2.64 -1.76
C VAL A 108 14.76 -2.23 -3.22
N ARG A 109 14.81 -0.93 -3.47
CA ARG A 109 15.01 -0.41 -4.84
C ARG A 109 16.34 -0.92 -5.42
N ALA A 110 16.35 -1.32 -6.69
CA ALA A 110 17.59 -1.59 -7.42
C ALA A 110 18.22 -0.27 -7.88
N THR A 111 19.54 -0.26 -8.02
CA THR A 111 20.29 0.90 -8.54
C THR A 111 20.01 1.11 -10.03
N GLU A 112 19.78 0.03 -10.75
CA GLU A 112 19.56 0.01 -12.18
C GLU A 112 18.10 0.26 -12.54
N THR A 113 17.91 0.89 -13.69
CA THR A 113 16.61 1.09 -14.34
C THR A 113 16.73 0.68 -15.80
N ALA A 114 15.59 0.52 -16.47
CA ALA A 114 15.55 0.27 -17.91
C ALA A 114 14.48 1.15 -18.55
N ASN A 115 14.61 1.39 -19.84
CA ASN A 115 13.52 1.96 -20.63
C ASN A 115 12.69 0.83 -21.21
N TYR A 116 11.38 0.97 -21.19
CA TYR A 116 10.48 0.00 -21.79
C TYR A 116 10.61 0.00 -23.32
N GLU A 117 10.86 -1.17 -23.88
CA GLU A 117 10.89 -1.45 -25.31
C GLU A 117 9.85 -2.52 -25.62
N SER A 118 8.83 -2.18 -26.42
CA SER A 118 7.77 -3.13 -26.78
C SER A 118 8.36 -4.35 -27.49
N GLY A 119 8.22 -5.53 -26.89
CA GLY A 119 8.77 -6.78 -27.41
C GLY A 119 10.27 -6.97 -27.18
N GLY A 120 10.89 -6.10 -26.38
CA GLY A 120 12.31 -6.16 -26.05
C GLY A 120 12.69 -7.42 -25.27
N LEU A 121 13.96 -7.79 -25.35
CA LEU A 121 14.58 -8.81 -24.51
C LEU A 121 15.92 -8.25 -24.01
N THR A 122 16.02 -8.04 -22.70
CA THR A 122 17.17 -7.36 -22.09
C THR A 122 17.82 -8.23 -21.03
N ASN A 123 19.15 -8.39 -21.14
CA ASN A 123 19.98 -8.90 -20.06
C ASN A 123 20.39 -7.73 -19.16
N LEU A 124 19.95 -7.71 -17.91
CA LEU A 124 20.23 -6.64 -16.96
C LEU A 124 20.68 -7.21 -15.63
N THR A 125 21.84 -6.79 -15.14
CA THR A 125 22.24 -7.06 -13.76
C THR A 125 21.54 -6.06 -12.83
N LEU A 126 20.93 -6.56 -11.77
CA LEU A 126 20.28 -5.73 -10.75
C LEU A 126 21.07 -5.77 -9.44
N THR A 127 21.23 -4.63 -8.80
CA THR A 127 21.94 -4.47 -7.53
C THR A 127 21.06 -3.71 -6.56
N ALA A 128 20.72 -4.31 -5.42
CA ALA A 128 19.95 -3.65 -4.38
C ALA A 128 20.67 -2.38 -3.88
N SER A 129 19.94 -1.27 -3.69
CA SER A 129 20.50 0.00 -3.23
C SER A 129 20.82 0.01 -1.73
N ALA A 130 20.32 -0.97 -1.00
CA ALA A 130 20.55 -1.19 0.42
C ALA A 130 20.58 -2.70 0.70
N ALA A 131 20.94 -3.08 1.93
CA ALA A 131 20.93 -4.47 2.35
C ALA A 131 19.53 -5.06 2.18
N LEU A 132 19.44 -6.22 1.52
CA LEU A 132 18.20 -6.98 1.46
C LEU A 132 17.80 -7.48 2.86
N PRO A 133 16.49 -7.57 3.17
CA PRO A 133 16.00 -8.17 4.40
C PRO A 133 16.59 -9.57 4.61
N LYS A 134 16.75 -10.02 5.85
CA LYS A 134 17.25 -11.39 6.10
C LYS A 134 16.19 -12.45 5.78
N GLU A 135 14.96 -12.27 6.26
CA GLU A 135 13.82 -13.12 5.92
C GLU A 135 13.38 -12.90 4.48
N ARG A 136 12.90 -13.96 3.81
CA ARG A 136 12.31 -13.82 2.47
C ARG A 136 10.85 -13.36 2.55
N PRO A 137 10.47 -12.31 1.82
CA PRO A 137 9.07 -11.94 1.75
C PRO A 137 8.24 -13.03 1.06
N LYS A 138 6.95 -13.08 1.40
CA LYS A 138 5.95 -13.91 0.69
C LYS A 138 5.29 -13.14 -0.43
N GLU A 139 5.15 -11.83 -0.26
CA GLU A 139 4.54 -10.95 -1.23
C GLU A 139 5.34 -9.64 -1.27
N SER A 140 5.48 -9.07 -2.46
CA SER A 140 6.02 -7.72 -2.62
C SER A 140 5.29 -7.05 -3.78
N THR A 141 4.92 -5.78 -3.61
CA THR A 141 4.24 -5.01 -4.65
C THR A 141 4.58 -3.52 -4.53
N THR A 142 4.36 -2.79 -5.61
CA THR A 142 4.48 -1.33 -5.66
C THR A 142 3.10 -0.73 -5.92
N ARG A 143 2.87 0.49 -5.48
CA ARG A 143 1.65 1.26 -5.77
C ARG A 143 2.02 2.70 -6.14
N PRO A 144 1.37 3.29 -7.16
CA PRO A 144 1.52 4.71 -7.43
C PRO A 144 0.84 5.53 -6.33
N VAL A 145 1.40 6.70 -6.06
CA VAL A 145 0.92 7.58 -5.00
C VAL A 145 0.83 8.99 -5.55
N ASN A 146 -0.39 9.53 -5.50
CA ASN A 146 -0.69 10.90 -5.85
C ASN A 146 -1.48 11.50 -4.67
N THR A 147 -0.95 12.56 -4.07
CA THR A 147 -1.56 13.19 -2.91
C THR A 147 -1.83 14.66 -3.18
N THR A 148 -2.84 15.17 -2.48
CA THR A 148 -3.07 16.60 -2.31
C THR A 148 -2.93 16.91 -0.83
N SER A 149 -2.21 17.98 -0.49
CA SER A 149 -1.92 18.38 0.87
C SER A 149 -3.17 18.37 1.75
N GLY A 150 -3.07 17.69 2.90
CA GLY A 150 -4.16 17.56 3.87
C GLY A 150 -5.33 16.68 3.45
N GLN A 151 -5.36 16.13 2.23
CA GLN A 151 -6.38 15.19 1.78
C GLN A 151 -5.89 13.74 1.97
N PRO A 152 -6.66 12.88 2.66
CA PRO A 152 -6.31 11.47 2.80
C PRO A 152 -6.49 10.74 1.46
N VAL A 153 -5.55 9.88 1.14
CA VAL A 153 -5.64 8.92 0.03
C VAL A 153 -5.44 7.50 0.56
N THR A 154 -6.29 6.57 0.14
CA THR A 154 -6.14 5.15 0.45
C THR A 154 -5.28 4.47 -0.62
N ILE A 155 -4.22 3.79 -0.19
CA ILE A 155 -3.37 2.97 -1.05
C ILE A 155 -3.46 1.52 -0.58
N ASP A 156 -3.98 0.66 -1.45
CA ASP A 156 -4.16 -0.76 -1.19
C ASP A 156 -2.98 -1.59 -1.74
N GLY A 157 -2.27 -2.25 -0.84
CA GLY A 157 -1.20 -3.21 -1.13
C GLY A 157 -1.65 -4.68 -1.05
N GLY A 158 -2.94 -4.95 -0.88
CA GLY A 158 -3.51 -6.28 -0.68
C GLY A 158 -3.70 -6.58 0.80
N ASN A 159 -2.85 -7.44 1.36
CA ASN A 159 -2.92 -7.81 2.79
C ASN A 159 -2.51 -6.68 3.76
N ALA A 160 -2.03 -5.55 3.20
CA ALA A 160 -1.73 -4.33 3.92
C ALA A 160 -2.25 -3.13 3.12
N SER A 161 -2.73 -2.10 3.81
CA SER A 161 -3.17 -0.85 3.19
C SER A 161 -2.82 0.34 4.07
N VAL A 162 -2.78 1.52 3.46
CA VAL A 162 -2.55 2.77 4.19
C VAL A 162 -3.54 3.85 3.78
N ASP A 163 -4.06 4.60 4.75
CA ASP A 163 -4.67 5.91 4.51
C ASP A 163 -3.60 6.97 4.81
N LEU A 164 -3.08 7.60 3.75
CA LEU A 164 -1.97 8.55 3.82
C LEU A 164 -2.47 9.98 3.66
N THR A 165 -2.06 10.86 4.59
CA THR A 165 -2.20 12.31 4.48
C THR A 165 -0.82 12.95 4.52
N THR A 166 -0.51 13.79 3.53
CA THR A 166 0.78 14.48 3.40
C THR A 166 0.66 15.98 3.67
N THR A 167 1.77 16.61 4.02
CA THR A 167 1.86 18.07 4.23
C THR A 167 1.93 18.85 2.91
N GLY A 168 2.35 18.22 1.82
CA GLY A 168 2.44 18.79 0.47
C GLY A 168 1.71 17.96 -0.59
N ASP A 169 1.66 18.50 -1.80
CA ASP A 169 1.19 17.80 -3.00
C ASP A 169 2.33 16.96 -3.59
N PHE A 170 2.08 15.68 -3.83
CA PHE A 170 3.05 14.77 -4.42
C PHE A 170 2.42 14.00 -5.58
N GLN A 171 3.15 13.80 -6.66
CA GLN A 171 2.64 13.17 -7.88
C GLN A 171 3.67 12.22 -8.47
N GLY A 172 3.22 11.04 -8.90
CA GLY A 172 4.10 10.00 -9.47
C GLY A 172 5.01 9.34 -8.44
N GLU A 173 4.69 9.45 -7.15
CA GLU A 173 5.42 8.81 -6.08
C GLU A 173 5.09 7.30 -6.02
N THR A 174 5.90 6.54 -5.29
CA THR A 174 5.73 5.10 -5.17
C THR A 174 5.75 4.69 -3.71
N LEU A 175 4.75 3.90 -3.31
CA LEU A 175 4.80 3.10 -2.10
C LEU A 175 5.19 1.67 -2.47
N VAL A 176 6.01 1.03 -1.63
CA VAL A 176 6.39 -0.38 -1.75
C VAL A 176 5.88 -1.10 -0.52
N PHE A 177 5.17 -2.20 -0.73
CA PHE A 177 4.68 -3.08 0.32
C PHE A 177 5.42 -4.41 0.20
N THR A 178 6.09 -4.82 1.26
CA THR A 178 6.82 -6.09 1.32
C THR A 178 6.37 -6.86 2.56
N LEU A 179 5.76 -8.03 2.34
CA LEU A 179 5.04 -8.76 3.37
C LEU A 179 5.79 -10.03 3.77
N PHE A 180 5.90 -10.24 5.08
CA PHE A 180 6.65 -11.35 5.67
C PHE A 180 5.79 -12.13 6.67
N THR A 181 6.12 -13.42 6.81
CA THR A 181 5.52 -14.32 7.82
C THR A 181 6.32 -14.38 9.11
N ALA A 182 7.47 -13.73 9.15
CA ALA A 182 8.34 -13.59 10.32
C ALA A 182 8.99 -12.20 10.28
N PRO A 183 9.53 -11.71 11.41
CA PRO A 183 10.19 -10.40 11.42
C PRO A 183 11.41 -10.37 10.49
N PRO A 184 11.53 -9.38 9.58
CA PRO A 184 12.45 -9.47 8.45
C PRO A 184 13.95 -9.48 8.79
N ASP A 185 14.36 -8.90 9.91
CA ASP A 185 15.78 -8.69 10.24
C ASP A 185 16.16 -9.15 11.65
N ASP A 186 15.65 -10.32 12.05
CA ASP A 186 15.80 -10.86 13.41
C ASP A 186 15.23 -9.90 14.49
N GLN A 187 14.21 -9.13 14.12
CA GLN A 187 13.57 -8.13 14.99
C GLN A 187 12.84 -8.86 16.13
N ALA A 188 13.42 -8.83 17.34
CA ALA A 188 12.93 -9.60 18.48
C ALA A 188 11.53 -9.17 18.93
N ILE A 189 10.64 -10.15 19.10
CA ILE A 189 9.27 -9.92 19.58
C ILE A 189 9.27 -9.61 21.09
N PRO A 190 8.55 -8.58 21.56
CA PRO A 190 8.46 -8.25 22.98
C PRO A 190 7.91 -9.41 23.82
N SER A 191 8.49 -9.62 25.01
CA SER A 191 8.02 -10.64 25.94
C SER A 191 6.55 -10.41 26.34
N GLY A 192 5.80 -11.51 26.50
CA GLY A 192 4.36 -11.46 26.79
C GLY A 192 3.47 -11.20 25.57
N THR A 193 4.06 -11.01 24.39
CA THR A 193 3.33 -10.94 23.11
C THR A 193 3.69 -12.11 22.20
N GLY A 194 2.77 -12.45 21.30
CA GLY A 194 2.95 -13.39 20.20
C GLY A 194 2.74 -12.67 18.87
N ALA A 195 3.48 -13.09 17.86
CA ALA A 195 3.33 -12.59 16.49
C ALA A 195 2.34 -13.45 15.71
N LEU A 196 1.50 -12.82 14.90
CA LEU A 196 0.54 -13.49 14.02
C LEU A 196 1.16 -13.98 12.70
N GLY A 197 2.46 -13.75 12.50
CA GLY A 197 3.10 -13.98 11.20
C GLY A 197 2.60 -12.99 10.13
N ARG A 198 2.22 -11.78 10.54
CA ARG A 198 1.77 -10.71 9.64
C ARG A 198 2.67 -9.49 9.85
N PHE A 199 3.67 -9.35 8.98
CA PHE A 199 4.60 -8.23 8.98
C PHE A 199 4.60 -7.56 7.61
N ALA A 200 4.70 -6.23 7.60
CA ALA A 200 4.76 -5.44 6.39
C ALA A 200 5.85 -4.38 6.53
N GLU A 201 6.91 -4.48 5.72
CA GLU A 201 7.77 -3.35 5.48
C GLU A 201 7.13 -2.47 4.42
N ILE A 202 6.85 -1.22 4.79
CA ILE A 202 6.31 -0.23 3.88
C ILE A 202 7.36 0.84 3.70
N THR A 203 7.72 1.13 2.46
CA THR A 203 8.63 2.23 2.11
C THR A 203 7.97 3.15 1.09
N SER A 204 8.43 4.39 1.03
CA SER A 204 7.89 5.40 0.12
C SER A 204 9.01 6.27 -0.44
N THR A 205 8.81 6.76 -1.65
CA THR A 205 9.64 7.85 -2.20
C THR A 205 9.33 9.20 -1.54
N ILE A 206 8.15 9.36 -0.95
CA ILE A 206 7.82 10.50 -0.07
C ILE A 206 8.53 10.31 1.25
N THR A 207 9.38 11.28 1.62
CA THR A 207 10.11 11.24 2.89
C THR A 207 9.16 11.41 4.08
N ASN A 208 9.49 10.78 5.21
CA ASN A 208 8.66 10.81 6.43
C ASN A 208 8.41 12.23 6.96
N ASP A 209 9.34 13.17 6.76
CA ASP A 209 9.16 14.59 7.14
C ASP A 209 7.97 15.28 6.44
N ASN A 210 7.47 14.70 5.34
CA ASN A 210 6.34 15.21 4.57
C ASN A 210 5.02 14.48 4.87
N ILE A 211 5.03 13.53 5.80
CA ILE A 211 3.84 12.77 6.20
C ILE A 211 3.20 13.49 7.39
N GLN A 212 1.92 13.85 7.23
CA GLN A 212 1.14 14.42 8.33
C GLN A 212 0.56 13.32 9.21
N LYS A 213 0.04 12.27 8.57
CA LYS A 213 -0.61 11.14 9.22
C LYS A 213 -0.65 9.96 8.26
N VAL A 214 -0.45 8.76 8.79
CA VAL A 214 -0.74 7.53 8.10
C VAL A 214 -1.47 6.56 9.02
N ARG A 215 -2.57 6.00 8.55
CA ARG A 215 -3.23 4.86 9.18
C ARG A 215 -2.79 3.60 8.44
N VAL A 216 -2.04 2.73 9.09
CA VAL A 216 -1.63 1.43 8.54
C VAL A 216 -2.65 0.38 8.96
N THR A 217 -3.11 -0.41 8.00
CA THR A 217 -4.03 -1.53 8.23
C THR A 217 -3.38 -2.83 7.76
N LEU A 218 -3.43 -3.87 8.59
CA LEU A 218 -2.94 -5.21 8.27
C LEU A 218 -4.06 -6.23 8.46
N HIS A 219 -4.27 -7.07 7.45
CA HIS A 219 -5.25 -8.13 7.47
C HIS A 219 -4.65 -9.44 7.98
N TYR A 220 -5.48 -10.22 8.69
CA TYR A 220 -5.15 -11.56 9.14
C TYR A 220 -6.30 -12.52 8.85
N THR A 221 -6.12 -13.79 9.17
CA THR A 221 -7.12 -14.85 9.05
C THR A 221 -7.31 -15.53 10.39
N ASP A 222 -8.44 -16.20 10.60
CA ASP A 222 -8.72 -16.92 11.86
C ASP A 222 -7.62 -17.93 12.22
N ALA A 223 -6.93 -18.49 11.20
CA ALA A 223 -5.83 -19.43 11.39
C ALA A 223 -4.57 -18.77 12.00
N ASP A 224 -4.38 -17.47 11.79
CA ASP A 224 -3.20 -16.73 12.28
C ASP A 224 -3.30 -16.40 13.78
N VAL A 225 -4.51 -16.44 14.36
CA VAL A 225 -4.79 -16.03 15.74
C VAL A 225 -4.63 -17.19 16.74
N ALA A 226 -4.19 -18.37 16.28
CA ALA A 226 -4.04 -19.54 17.13
C ALA A 226 -3.09 -19.27 18.32
N GLY A 227 -3.63 -19.29 19.54
CA GLY A 227 -2.87 -19.05 20.77
C GLY A 227 -2.64 -17.57 21.12
N ILE A 228 -3.39 -16.66 20.49
CA ILE A 228 -3.37 -15.22 20.76
C ILE A 228 -4.78 -14.77 21.19
N ASP A 229 -4.85 -13.84 22.16
CA ASP A 229 -6.11 -13.14 22.44
C ASP A 229 -6.38 -12.13 21.31
N GLU A 230 -7.35 -12.44 20.46
CA GLU A 230 -7.66 -11.63 19.29
C GLU A 230 -7.98 -10.17 19.62
N THR A 231 -8.64 -9.92 20.75
CA THR A 231 -9.05 -8.55 21.15
C THR A 231 -7.86 -7.68 21.56
N SER A 232 -6.73 -8.33 21.86
CA SER A 232 -5.46 -7.69 22.23
C SER A 232 -4.59 -7.34 21.03
N ILE A 233 -4.93 -7.78 19.81
CA ILE A 233 -4.13 -7.54 18.61
C ILE A 233 -3.99 -6.03 18.36
N ARG A 234 -2.77 -5.56 18.16
CA ARG A 234 -2.46 -4.18 17.75
C ARG A 234 -1.40 -4.17 16.68
N VAL A 235 -1.35 -3.08 15.92
CA VAL A 235 -0.24 -2.80 15.00
C VAL A 235 0.91 -2.20 15.80
N TYR A 236 2.10 -2.75 15.60
CA TYR A 236 3.36 -2.23 16.12
C TYR A 236 4.21 -1.76 14.95
N TRP A 237 5.08 -0.78 15.20
CA TRP A 237 6.14 -0.40 14.27
C TRP A 237 7.51 -0.73 14.87
N TRP A 238 8.47 -1.08 14.02
CA TRP A 238 9.83 -1.33 14.45
C TRP A 238 10.62 -0.03 14.57
N SER A 239 11.05 0.27 15.80
CA SER A 239 11.95 1.39 16.09
C SER A 239 13.39 0.96 15.92
N THR A 240 14.03 1.36 14.82
CA THR A 240 15.44 1.08 14.55
C THR A 240 16.39 1.74 15.54
N SER A 241 16.01 2.89 16.10
CA SER A 241 16.81 3.61 17.11
C SER A 241 16.85 2.89 18.46
N ASN A 242 15.76 2.20 18.82
CA ASN A 242 15.62 1.52 20.10
C ASN A 242 15.69 -0.01 19.97
N SER A 243 15.79 -0.54 18.75
CA SER A 243 15.71 -1.97 18.41
C SER A 243 14.54 -2.67 19.11
N THR A 244 13.35 -2.06 19.03
CA THR A 244 12.15 -2.57 19.70
C THR A 244 10.88 -2.29 18.90
N TRP A 245 9.88 -3.15 19.07
CA TRP A 245 8.53 -2.92 18.57
C TRP A 245 7.78 -1.94 19.48
N VAL A 246 7.24 -0.89 18.89
CA VAL A 246 6.45 0.13 19.59
C VAL A 246 5.01 0.05 19.12
N GLN A 247 4.08 -0.09 20.08
CA GLN A 247 2.66 -0.18 19.78
C GLN A 247 2.14 1.15 19.22
N LEU A 248 1.37 1.11 18.14
CA LEU A 248 0.69 2.28 17.61
C LEU A 248 -0.67 2.51 18.32
N PRO A 249 -1.11 3.78 18.43
CA PRO A 249 -2.50 4.06 18.76
C PRO A 249 -3.41 3.50 17.66
N GLY A 250 -4.37 2.66 18.05
CA GLY A 250 -5.24 1.98 17.11
C GLY A 250 -6.06 0.85 17.74
N GLY A 251 -6.53 -0.08 16.91
CA GLY A 251 -7.41 -1.16 17.34
C GLY A 251 -7.48 -2.33 16.38
N VAL A 252 -8.34 -3.29 16.69
CA VAL A 252 -8.61 -4.49 15.92
C VAL A 252 -10.11 -4.59 15.65
N ASP A 253 -10.46 -5.02 14.45
CA ASP A 253 -11.81 -5.46 14.09
C ASP A 253 -11.78 -6.99 13.94
N THR A 254 -12.24 -7.70 14.98
CA THR A 254 -12.23 -9.16 15.04
C THR A 254 -13.34 -9.81 14.21
N ALA A 255 -14.27 -9.01 13.66
CA ALA A 255 -15.29 -9.52 12.75
C ALA A 255 -14.81 -9.47 11.30
N ALA A 256 -14.02 -8.45 10.97
CA ALA A 256 -13.44 -8.24 9.64
C ALA A 256 -11.98 -8.72 9.50
N ASN A 257 -11.40 -9.25 10.57
CA ASN A 257 -10.04 -9.81 10.63
C ASN A 257 -8.94 -8.84 10.16
N PHE A 258 -8.94 -7.62 10.72
CA PHE A 258 -7.84 -6.69 10.52
C PHE A 258 -7.55 -5.87 11.77
N ALA A 259 -6.33 -5.37 11.89
CA ALA A 259 -5.99 -4.35 12.87
C ALA A 259 -5.35 -3.15 12.19
N TRP A 260 -5.47 -1.99 12.84
CA TRP A 260 -4.96 -0.73 12.34
C TRP A 260 -4.20 0.04 13.42
N GLY A 261 -3.27 0.89 12.99
CA GLY A 261 -2.52 1.81 13.84
C GLY A 261 -2.23 3.12 13.12
N GLU A 262 -2.20 4.22 13.87
CA GLU A 262 -1.86 5.55 13.35
C GLU A 262 -0.42 5.94 13.70
N THR A 263 0.28 6.49 12.73
CA THR A 263 1.64 7.04 12.87
C THR A 263 1.85 8.20 11.88
N ASP A 264 3.05 8.75 11.82
CA ASP A 264 3.47 9.83 10.92
C ASP A 264 4.67 9.45 10.05
N HIS A 265 5.03 8.16 9.99
CA HIS A 265 6.17 7.68 9.25
C HIS A 265 5.96 6.23 8.76
N PHE A 266 6.66 5.87 7.69
CA PHE A 266 6.75 4.49 7.24
C PHE A 266 7.91 3.74 7.92
N SER A 267 7.72 2.44 8.17
CA SER A 267 8.68 1.53 8.81
C SER A 267 8.29 0.06 8.48
N THR A 268 8.92 -0.89 9.17
CA THR A 268 8.35 -2.24 9.34
C THR A 268 7.22 -2.19 10.35
N PHE A 269 6.07 -2.76 9.99
CA PHE A 269 4.89 -2.92 10.83
C PHE A 269 4.62 -4.40 11.07
N GLY A 270 4.02 -4.72 12.23
CA GLY A 270 3.70 -6.10 12.60
C GLY A 270 2.44 -6.19 13.45
N LEU A 271 1.68 -7.27 13.27
CA LEU A 271 0.58 -7.63 14.16
C LEU A 271 1.06 -8.48 15.31
N LEU A 272 0.96 -7.92 16.52
CA LEU A 272 1.26 -8.62 17.76
C LEU A 272 0.03 -8.60 18.68
N GLY A 273 -0.14 -9.67 19.44
CA GLY A 273 -1.18 -9.78 20.47
C GLY A 273 -0.65 -10.48 21.72
N VAL A 274 -1.40 -10.40 22.81
CA VAL A 274 -1.09 -11.07 24.06
C VAL A 274 -1.25 -12.58 23.89
N THR A 275 -0.26 -13.35 24.34
CA THR A 275 -0.39 -14.79 24.50
C THR A 275 -1.01 -15.06 25.87
N PRO A 276 -2.20 -15.69 25.95
CA PRO A 276 -2.84 -15.95 27.23
C PRO A 276 -1.95 -16.88 28.06
N THR A 277 -1.55 -16.44 29.25
CA THR A 277 -0.88 -17.32 30.21
C THR A 277 -1.80 -18.50 30.51
N PRO A 278 -1.32 -19.76 30.40
CA PRO A 278 -2.14 -20.90 30.76
C PRO A 278 -2.57 -20.74 32.21
N THR A 279 -3.88 -20.68 32.44
CA THR A 279 -4.41 -20.71 33.80
C THR A 279 -3.93 -22.03 34.41
N PRO A 280 -3.24 -22.04 35.57
CA PRO A 280 -2.87 -23.29 36.20
C PRO A 280 -4.16 -24.06 36.47
N THR A 281 -4.32 -25.21 35.81
CA THR A 281 -5.43 -26.12 36.05
C THR A 281 -5.41 -26.46 37.53
N GLY A 282 -6.36 -25.90 38.28
CA GLY A 282 -6.56 -26.18 39.68
C GLY A 282 -6.82 -27.67 39.85
N GLY A 283 -5.76 -28.43 40.17
CA GLY A 283 -5.84 -29.81 40.56
C GLY A 283 -6.60 -29.91 41.88
N GLY A 284 -7.92 -30.06 41.77
CA GLY A 284 -8.76 -30.57 42.84
C GLY A 284 -8.35 -32.01 43.15
N GLY A 285 -7.46 -32.18 44.12
CA GLY A 285 -7.12 -33.46 44.73
C GLY A 285 -7.27 -33.33 46.24
N GLY A 286 -8.43 -33.72 46.76
CA GLY A 286 -8.73 -33.69 48.19
C GLY A 286 -8.14 -34.89 48.95
N GLY A 287 -7.83 -34.66 50.23
CA GLY A 287 -8.23 -35.53 51.35
C GLY A 287 -7.33 -36.71 51.76
N GLY A 288 -6.77 -36.61 52.98
CA GLY A 288 -6.28 -37.71 53.83
C GLY A 288 -4.75 -37.81 53.86
N GLY A 289 -4.02 -37.81 54.97
CA GLY A 289 -4.33 -38.03 56.38
C GLY A 289 -3.22 -38.90 56.99
N GLY A 290 -2.44 -38.36 57.94
CA GLY A 290 -1.68 -39.16 58.91
C GLY A 290 -0.14 -39.16 58.81
N GLY A 291 0.51 -38.69 59.90
CA GLY A 291 1.67 -39.40 60.46
C GLY A 291 3.06 -38.75 60.38
N GLY A 292 3.38 -37.91 61.37
CA GLY A 292 4.59 -37.98 62.21
C GLY A 292 6.00 -37.81 61.59
N GLY A 293 6.76 -36.84 62.11
CA GLY A 293 8.22 -36.82 62.04
C GLY A 293 8.77 -35.41 61.91
N GLY A 294 9.33 -34.87 63.00
CA GLY A 294 9.59 -33.44 63.16
C GLY A 294 10.76 -32.90 62.36
N PHE A 295 10.74 -31.59 62.14
CA PHE A 295 11.94 -30.79 61.88
C PHE A 295 11.76 -29.38 62.47
N VAL A 296 12.87 -28.87 62.97
CA VAL A 296 13.07 -27.73 63.86
C VAL A 296 12.76 -26.37 63.22
N THR A 297 12.16 -25.47 64.00
CA THR A 297 11.97 -24.04 63.68
C THR A 297 13.20 -23.22 64.06
N PRO A 298 13.61 -22.23 63.25
CA PRO A 298 14.15 -20.99 63.77
C PRO A 298 13.10 -19.87 63.68
N THR A 299 12.73 -19.36 64.85
CA THR A 299 12.05 -18.10 65.08
C THR A 299 12.97 -16.94 64.73
N THR A 300 12.54 -16.05 63.84
CA THR A 300 12.95 -14.64 63.85
C THR A 300 11.75 -13.75 63.53
N SER A 301 11.12 -13.24 64.58
CA SER A 301 10.22 -12.10 64.48
C SER A 301 11.07 -10.84 64.44
N ILE A 302 10.93 -10.03 63.39
CA ILE A 302 11.28 -8.60 63.46
C ILE A 302 10.15 -7.78 62.88
N THR A 303 9.47 -7.08 63.77
CA THR A 303 8.54 -5.99 63.52
C THR A 303 9.34 -4.69 63.37
N PRO A 304 9.21 -3.91 62.28
CA PRO A 304 9.53 -2.50 62.34
C PRO A 304 8.27 -1.67 62.64
N THR A 305 8.25 -1.12 63.85
CA THR A 305 7.39 0.00 64.29
C THR A 305 7.81 1.29 63.57
N PRO A 306 6.88 2.20 63.20
CA PRO A 306 7.21 3.46 62.55
C PRO A 306 7.79 4.47 63.55
N THR A 307 8.90 5.12 63.18
CA THR A 307 9.45 6.28 63.90
C THR A 307 9.25 7.53 63.06
N ALA A 308 8.46 8.46 63.59
CA ALA A 308 8.36 9.84 63.13
C ALA A 308 9.30 10.73 63.96
N THR A 309 10.04 11.63 63.30
CA THR A 309 10.70 12.88 63.75
C THR A 309 11.61 13.26 62.57
N GLY A 310 11.65 14.43 61.95
CA GLY A 310 11.16 15.80 62.15
C GLY A 310 12.09 16.69 61.30
N GLU A 311 11.61 17.88 60.87
CA GLU A 311 12.40 18.98 60.25
C GLU A 311 12.98 18.76 58.83
N GLU A 312 12.93 19.67 57.85
CA GLU A 312 12.38 21.02 57.66
C GLU A 312 11.96 21.19 56.19
N THR A 313 10.96 22.05 55.99
CA THR A 313 10.57 22.68 54.72
C THR A 313 11.69 23.58 54.18
N PRO A 314 11.88 23.61 52.84
CA PRO A 314 11.91 24.92 52.20
C PRO A 314 10.91 25.07 51.04
N THR A 315 10.37 26.28 51.05
CA THR A 315 9.40 26.99 50.22
C THR A 315 9.64 26.87 48.70
N PRO A 316 8.57 26.92 47.87
CA PRO A 316 8.68 26.95 46.42
C PRO A 316 9.22 28.31 45.94
N VAL A 317 10.10 28.28 44.94
CA VAL A 317 10.50 29.49 44.21
C VAL A 317 9.36 29.87 43.26
N GLU A 318 8.73 31.00 43.56
CA GLU A 318 7.92 31.76 42.60
C GLU A 318 8.79 32.26 41.45
N THR A 319 8.29 32.18 40.23
CA THR A 319 8.64 33.17 39.20
C THR A 319 7.34 33.56 38.51
N SER A 320 6.81 34.70 38.93
CA SER A 320 5.62 35.34 38.38
C SER A 320 6.01 36.35 37.30
N VAL A 321 5.37 36.17 36.13
CA VAL A 321 4.85 37.13 35.15
C VAL A 321 5.68 38.34 34.67
N THR A 322 5.66 38.56 33.35
CA THR A 322 5.39 39.89 32.78
C THR A 322 4.60 39.75 31.47
N ALA A 323 3.61 40.60 31.33
CA ALA A 323 2.55 40.60 30.33
C ALA A 323 2.92 41.28 29.00
N THR A 324 2.09 40.96 28.02
CA THR A 324 1.82 41.55 26.70
C THR A 324 1.75 43.09 26.69
N PRO A 325 1.91 43.70 25.50
CA PRO A 325 0.76 44.44 25.01
C PRO A 325 0.39 44.14 23.55
N ALA A 326 -0.92 44.11 23.33
CA ALA A 326 -1.57 44.12 22.04
C ALA A 326 -1.49 45.52 21.42
N LEU A 327 -1.43 45.58 20.08
CA LEU A 327 -1.83 46.77 19.34
C LEU A 327 -2.97 46.39 18.37
N THR A 328 -4.14 46.91 18.71
CA THR A 328 -5.34 47.01 17.89
C THR A 328 -5.19 48.17 16.90
N GLY A 329 -5.65 47.98 15.66
CA GLY A 329 -5.82 49.05 14.70
C GLY A 329 -6.62 48.64 13.47
N ALA A 330 -7.95 48.73 13.56
CA ALA A 330 -8.85 49.01 12.43
C ALA A 330 -9.30 50.49 12.57
N PRO A 331 -9.49 51.22 11.45
CA PRO A 331 -10.80 51.30 10.78
C PRO A 331 -10.63 51.27 9.24
N GLY A 332 -11.53 50.79 8.38
CA GLY A 332 -12.97 50.97 8.28
C GLY A 332 -13.26 51.82 7.02
N THR A 333 -13.96 51.29 6.02
CA THR A 333 -15.00 51.98 5.20
C THR A 333 -15.51 51.14 4.00
N THR A 334 -16.77 50.71 4.13
CA THR A 334 -17.94 50.85 3.22
C THR A 334 -17.99 50.43 1.74
N ALA A 335 -19.18 49.88 1.46
CA ALA A 335 -19.99 49.87 0.24
C ALA A 335 -19.73 48.73 -0.76
N GLY A 336 -20.73 47.96 -1.22
CA GLY A 336 -22.17 47.99 -1.02
C GLY A 336 -22.86 47.08 -2.06
N ALA A 337 -24.10 46.69 -1.76
CA ALA A 337 -25.15 46.17 -2.65
C ALA A 337 -24.92 44.78 -3.29
N GLU A 338 -25.61 43.71 -2.86
CA GLU A 338 -27.04 43.42 -3.07
C GLU A 338 -27.35 42.90 -4.49
N ALA A 339 -27.62 41.60 -4.60
CA ALA A 339 -28.59 41.04 -5.55
C ALA A 339 -28.93 39.59 -5.15
N THR A 340 -30.08 39.46 -4.50
CA THR A 340 -30.88 38.25 -4.33
C THR A 340 -31.14 37.53 -5.65
N ARG A 341 -31.46 36.22 -5.56
CA ARG A 341 -32.33 35.40 -6.44
C ARG A 341 -31.57 34.23 -7.10
N GLY A 342 -31.89 32.97 -6.85
CA GLY A 342 -32.86 32.35 -5.97
C GLY A 342 -32.64 30.84 -5.98
N GLU A 343 -33.13 30.16 -4.96
CA GLU A 343 -33.42 28.73 -5.05
C GLU A 343 -34.45 28.46 -6.16
N PRO A 344 -34.43 27.24 -6.70
CA PRO A 344 -35.60 26.41 -6.47
C PRO A 344 -35.24 25.08 -5.82
N SER A 345 -36.08 24.77 -4.84
CA SER A 345 -36.20 23.52 -4.10
C SER A 345 -36.64 22.34 -4.98
N ALA A 346 -36.21 21.16 -4.53
CA ALA A 346 -36.89 19.85 -4.59
C ALA A 346 -36.95 19.06 -5.91
N ALA A 347 -36.26 17.90 -5.90
CA ALA A 347 -36.91 16.61 -6.17
C ALA A 347 -36.17 15.49 -5.43
N ALA A 348 -36.90 14.80 -4.55
CA ALA A 348 -36.50 13.55 -3.92
C ALA A 348 -37.06 12.35 -4.70
N ALA A 349 -36.35 11.23 -4.57
CA ALA A 349 -36.78 9.84 -4.78
C ALA A 349 -36.97 9.32 -6.22
N GLY A 350 -36.39 8.14 -6.47
CA GLY A 350 -36.97 7.16 -7.42
C GLY A 350 -35.97 6.45 -8.33
N ASP A 351 -35.73 5.18 -8.03
CA ASP A 351 -35.43 4.05 -8.94
C ASP A 351 -34.12 3.99 -9.75
N LEU A 352 -33.28 3.05 -9.29
CA LEU A 352 -32.34 2.27 -10.09
C LEU A 352 -33.09 1.34 -11.07
N PRO A 353 -32.65 1.20 -12.33
CA PRO A 353 -32.90 -0.01 -13.09
C PRO A 353 -31.66 -0.91 -13.13
N LEU A 354 -31.79 -2.08 -12.48
CA LEU A 354 -31.05 -3.32 -12.74
C LEU A 354 -31.25 -3.78 -14.20
N VAL A 355 -30.16 -4.00 -14.96
CA VAL A 355 -30.16 -4.83 -16.19
C VAL A 355 -28.79 -5.57 -16.28
N PRO A 356 -28.74 -6.83 -16.77
CA PRO A 356 -27.92 -7.88 -16.17
C PRO A 356 -26.61 -8.25 -16.89
N ILE A 357 -25.79 -8.97 -16.14
CA ILE A 357 -24.64 -9.79 -16.53
C ILE A 357 -24.99 -10.70 -17.71
N ALA A 358 -24.36 -10.48 -18.87
CA ALA A 358 -24.37 -11.43 -19.98
C ALA A 358 -23.19 -11.25 -20.96
N ILE A 359 -21.94 -11.21 -20.48
CA ILE A 359 -20.74 -11.43 -21.34
C ILE A 359 -19.71 -12.27 -20.58
N VAL A 360 -20.05 -13.53 -20.28
CA VAL A 360 -19.07 -14.54 -19.82
C VAL A 360 -19.18 -15.87 -20.60
N ALA A 361 -20.23 -16.08 -21.39
CA ALA A 361 -20.39 -17.32 -22.17
C ALA A 361 -19.66 -17.33 -23.54
N GLY A 362 -19.21 -16.17 -24.05
CA GLY A 362 -18.55 -16.08 -25.37
C GLY A 362 -17.08 -16.50 -25.40
N ILE A 363 -16.38 -16.43 -24.26
CA ILE A 363 -14.93 -16.69 -24.19
C ILE A 363 -14.64 -18.21 -24.04
N ILE A 364 -15.55 -18.98 -23.44
CA ILE A 364 -15.36 -20.43 -23.22
C ILE A 364 -15.52 -21.23 -24.54
N VAL A 365 -16.33 -20.75 -25.49
CA VAL A 365 -16.53 -21.44 -26.78
C VAL A 365 -15.33 -21.29 -27.72
N ILE A 366 -14.63 -20.15 -27.67
CA ILE A 366 -13.44 -19.90 -28.51
C ILE A 366 -12.24 -20.73 -28.03
N ILE A 367 -12.09 -20.88 -26.71
CA ILE A 367 -11.01 -21.71 -26.12
C ILE A 367 -11.24 -23.19 -26.44
N ALA A 368 -12.49 -23.68 -26.41
CA ALA A 368 -12.81 -25.07 -26.76
C ALA A 368 -12.58 -25.38 -28.25
N ALA A 369 -12.89 -24.44 -29.15
CA ALA A 369 -12.65 -24.62 -30.59
C ALA A 369 -11.16 -24.58 -30.95
N GLY A 370 -10.36 -23.73 -30.29
CA GLY A 370 -8.91 -23.69 -30.45
C GLY A 370 -8.23 -24.97 -29.96
N PHE A 371 -8.67 -25.49 -28.82
CA PHE A 371 -8.11 -26.72 -28.25
C PHE A 371 -8.43 -27.98 -29.08
N LEU A 372 -9.59 -28.02 -29.74
CA LEU A 372 -9.98 -29.11 -30.63
C LEU A 372 -9.25 -29.08 -31.99
N LEU A 373 -8.81 -27.91 -32.47
CA LEU A 373 -8.04 -27.78 -33.70
C LEU A 373 -6.55 -28.08 -33.51
N LEU A 374 -5.97 -27.83 -32.32
CA LEU A 374 -4.59 -28.21 -32.02
C LEU A 374 -4.41 -29.73 -31.78
N ARG A 375 -5.46 -30.46 -31.41
CA ARG A 375 -5.37 -31.92 -31.17
C ARG A 375 -5.44 -32.77 -32.45
N ARG A 376 -5.65 -32.15 -33.61
CA ARG A 376 -5.83 -32.86 -34.90
C ARG A 376 -4.71 -32.64 -35.92
N ARG A 377 -3.54 -32.15 -35.50
CA ARG A 377 -2.32 -32.15 -36.32
C ARG A 377 -1.25 -33.02 -35.70
#